data_AF-A0A7H8REM5-F1
#
_entry.id   AF-A0A7H8REM5-F1
#
_cell.length_a   1.000
_cell.length_b   1.000
_cell.length_c   1.000
_cell.angle_alpha   90.00
_cell.angle_beta   90.00
_cell.angle_gamma   90.00
#
_symmetry.space_group_name_H-M   'P 1'
#
loop_
_entity.id
_entity.type
_entity.pdbx_description
1 polymer ?
#
loop_
_entity_poly.entity_id
_entity_poly.type
_entity_poly.pdbx_seq_one_letter_code
_entity_poly.pdbx_strand_id
1 'polypeptide(L)'
;MLYELIAIVRPGSLKEVKEIARNAGAQVLRSGGVVRGYTNWGTFTLPKPTTKHQARYSEGWHFIMRFDSSGPVQSAVRRTLSLDPRMIRFSVVKLGNKLEEINHVPGKVEWNLEKSSLADSIGGQDSGSS
;
A
#
# COMPACT_ATOMS: atom_id res chain seq x y z
N MET A 1 1.88 -14.26 11.28
CA MET A 1 0.86 -13.20 11.31
C MET A 1 0.77 -12.62 9.92
N LEU A 2 -0.44 -12.29 9.46
CA LEU A 2 -0.65 -11.67 8.17
C LEU A 2 -0.51 -10.15 8.29
N TYR A 3 0.33 -9.57 7.44
CA TYR A 3 0.54 -8.13 7.34
C TYR A 3 0.25 -7.62 5.94
N GLU A 4 -0.16 -6.35 5.88
CA GLU A 4 -0.35 -5.59 4.67
C GLU A 4 0.50 -4.33 4.72
N LEU A 5 1.42 -4.19 3.77
CA LEU A 5 2.19 -2.98 3.54
C LEU A 5 1.48 -2.17 2.46
N ILE A 6 1.16 -0.91 2.79
CA ILE A 6 0.70 0.11 1.84
C ILE A 6 1.83 1.10 1.68
N ALA A 7 2.42 1.17 0.48
CA ALA A 7 3.58 2.01 0.19
C ALA A 7 3.23 3.09 -0.82
N ILE A 8 3.76 4.30 -0.59
CA ILE A 8 3.64 5.48 -1.44
C ILE A 8 5.05 5.93 -1.80
N VAL A 9 5.46 5.62 -3.03
CA VAL A 9 6.77 5.95 -3.58
C VAL A 9 6.67 7.26 -4.36
N ARG A 10 7.75 8.03 -4.43
CA ARG A 10 7.81 9.21 -5.29
C ARG A 10 7.41 8.88 -6.73
N PRO A 11 6.67 9.76 -7.41
CA PRO A 11 6.36 9.58 -8.82
C PRO A 11 7.63 9.75 -9.68
N GLY A 12 7.66 9.10 -10.85
CA GLY A 12 8.73 9.26 -11.83
C GLY A 12 9.09 7.95 -12.53
N SER A 13 9.64 6.98 -11.81
CA SER A 13 10.18 5.76 -12.42
C SER A 13 9.57 4.48 -11.83
N LEU A 14 8.89 3.71 -12.68
CA LEU A 14 8.41 2.36 -12.33
C LEU A 14 9.54 1.43 -11.88
N LYS A 15 10.78 1.68 -12.34
CA LYS A 15 11.96 0.92 -11.90
C LYS A 15 12.19 1.07 -10.41
N GLU A 16 12.08 2.28 -9.87
CA GLU A 16 12.25 2.54 -8.43
C GLU A 16 11.20 1.80 -7.61
N VAL A 17 9.95 1.83 -8.05
CA VAL A 17 8.85 1.10 -7.41
C VAL A 17 9.12 -0.40 -7.38
N LYS A 18 9.54 -0.98 -8.52
CA LYS A 18 9.89 -2.40 -8.62
C LYS A 18 11.06 -2.77 -7.72
N GLU A 19 12.10 -1.95 -7.64
CA GLU A 19 13.24 -2.17 -6.76
C GLU A 19 12.85 -2.16 -5.29
N ILE A 20 12.04 -1.19 -4.86
CA ILE A 20 11.56 -1.10 -3.47
C ILE A 20 10.69 -2.32 -3.12
N ALA A 21 9.74 -2.67 -3.99
CA ALA A 21 8.88 -3.84 -3.80
C ALA A 21 9.69 -5.14 -3.72
N ARG A 22 10.69 -5.29 -4.62
CA ARG A 22 11.60 -6.44 -4.63
C ARG A 22 12.46 -6.51 -3.38
N ASN A 23 13.02 -5.40 -2.91
CA ASN A 23 13.88 -5.37 -1.73
C ASN A 23 13.10 -5.72 -0.46
N ALA A 24 11.89 -5.17 -0.30
CA ALA A 24 11.00 -5.48 0.81
C ALA A 24 10.57 -6.96 0.80
N GLY A 25 10.14 -7.47 -0.35
CA GLY A 25 9.76 -8.89 -0.49
C GLY A 25 10.92 -9.83 -0.26
N ALA A 26 12.09 -9.53 -0.82
CA ALA A 26 13.29 -10.34 -0.62
C ALA A 26 13.72 -10.37 0.86
N GLN A 27 13.52 -9.28 1.60
CA GLN A 27 13.76 -9.26 3.04
C GLN A 27 12.80 -10.19 3.79
N VAL A 28 11.50 -10.17 3.45
CA VAL A 28 10.52 -11.12 4.02
C VAL A 28 10.94 -12.56 3.75
N LEU A 29 11.24 -12.89 2.49
CA LEU A 29 11.60 -14.25 2.07
C LEU A 29 12.89 -14.74 2.74
N ARG A 30 13.94 -13.91 2.80
CA ARG A 30 15.21 -14.28 3.45
C ARG A 30 15.07 -14.51 4.96
N SER A 31 14.05 -13.94 5.59
CA SER A 31 13.78 -14.13 7.02
C SER A 31 12.74 -15.21 7.30
N GLY A 32 12.42 -16.08 6.33
CA GLY A 32 11.50 -17.19 6.49
C GLY A 32 10.01 -16.82 6.46
N GLY A 33 9.68 -15.59 6.04
CA GLY A 33 8.30 -15.18 5.77
C GLY A 33 7.85 -15.55 4.35
N VAL A 34 6.57 -15.38 4.08
CA VAL A 34 5.95 -15.68 2.77
C VAL A 34 5.32 -14.41 2.22
N VAL A 35 5.63 -14.06 0.97
CA VAL A 35 4.94 -12.99 0.25
C VAL A 35 3.73 -13.59 -0.48
N ARG A 36 2.52 -13.14 -0.13
CA ARG A 36 1.28 -13.61 -0.76
C ARG A 36 1.03 -12.97 -2.12
N GLY A 37 1.43 -11.72 -2.28
CA GLY A 37 1.23 -11.01 -3.53
C GLY A 37 1.48 -9.51 -3.44
N TYR A 38 1.51 -8.91 -4.62
CA TYR A 38 1.60 -7.48 -4.82
C TYR A 38 0.37 -7.00 -5.57
N THR A 39 -0.09 -5.81 -5.21
CA THR A 39 -1.11 -5.09 -5.97
C THR A 39 -0.56 -3.73 -6.37
N ASN A 40 -0.50 -3.50 -7.68
CA ASN A 40 -0.10 -2.21 -8.22
C ASN A 40 -1.34 -1.32 -8.35
N TRP A 41 -1.34 -0.20 -7.64
CA TRP A 41 -2.40 0.80 -7.69
C TRP A 41 -2.05 1.95 -8.64
N GLY A 42 -0.76 2.20 -8.88
CA GLY A 42 -0.31 3.26 -9.78
C GLY A 42 -0.26 4.62 -9.10
N THR A 43 -0.17 5.68 -9.89
CA THR A 43 -0.02 7.04 -9.36
C THR A 43 -1.38 7.63 -8.97
N PHE A 44 -1.49 8.12 -7.73
CA PHE A 44 -2.66 8.84 -7.23
C PHE A 44 -2.24 10.11 -6.48
N THR A 45 -3.17 11.07 -6.42
CA THR A 45 -3.03 12.27 -5.60
C THR A 45 -2.97 11.90 -4.12
N LEU A 46 -2.04 12.54 -3.39
CA LEU A 46 -1.94 12.40 -1.95
C LEU A 46 -3.09 13.16 -1.27
N PRO A 47 -3.61 12.68 -0.12
CA PRO A 47 -4.66 13.40 0.61
C PRO A 47 -4.29 14.84 1.00
N LYS A 48 -2.98 15.09 1.16
CA LYS A 48 -2.42 16.43 1.29
C LYS A 48 -1.01 16.49 0.69
N PRO A 49 -0.59 17.63 0.11
CA PRO A 49 0.78 17.82 -0.33
C PRO A 49 1.77 17.52 0.80
N THR A 50 2.74 16.65 0.55
CA THR A 50 3.68 16.18 1.56
C THR A 50 5.10 16.56 1.17
N THR A 51 5.83 17.22 2.07
CA THR A 51 7.25 17.53 1.90
C THR A 51 8.09 16.43 2.53
N LYS A 52 8.96 15.81 1.74
CA LYS A 52 9.85 14.72 2.18
C LYS A 52 11.15 14.76 1.36
N HIS A 53 12.28 14.56 2.03
CA HIS A 53 13.62 14.61 1.39
C HIS A 53 13.81 15.87 0.50
N GLN A 54 13.46 17.04 1.05
CA GLN A 54 13.56 18.36 0.38
C GLN A 54 12.71 18.53 -0.89
N ALA A 55 11.81 17.60 -1.20
CA ALA A 55 10.88 17.70 -2.32
C ALA A 55 9.42 17.73 -1.81
N ARG A 56 8.56 18.47 -2.51
CA ARG A 56 7.13 18.52 -2.25
C ARG A 56 6.39 17.66 -3.27
N TYR A 57 5.57 16.74 -2.77
CA TYR A 57 4.80 15.80 -3.59
C TYR A 57 3.31 16.07 -3.43
N SER A 58 2.59 16.21 -4.54
CA SER A 58 1.12 16.19 -4.63
C SER A 58 0.59 14.81 -4.99
N GLU A 59 1.44 13.95 -5.54
CA GLU A 59 1.10 12.62 -6.06
C GLU A 59 2.15 11.60 -5.64
N GLY A 60 1.79 10.32 -5.66
CA GLY A 60 2.70 9.23 -5.38
C GLY A 60 2.25 7.92 -6.01
N TRP A 61 3.21 7.03 -6.28
CA TRP A 61 2.94 5.70 -6.78
C TRP A 61 2.58 4.77 -5.63
N HIS A 62 1.36 4.24 -5.66
CA HIS A 62 0.81 3.37 -4.64
C HIS A 62 1.00 1.90 -5.05
N PHE A 63 1.47 1.10 -4.10
CA PHE A 63 1.40 -0.35 -4.22
C PHE A 63 1.17 -0.99 -2.86
N ILE A 64 0.60 -2.18 -2.89
CA ILE A 64 0.36 -3.00 -1.71
C ILE A 64 1.17 -4.29 -1.82
N MET A 65 1.72 -4.73 -0.69
CA MET A 65 2.35 -6.03 -0.53
C MET A 65 1.72 -6.74 0.68
N ARG A 66 1.13 -7.91 0.46
CA ARG A 66 0.63 -8.79 1.54
C ARG A 66 1.65 -9.89 1.83
N PHE A 67 1.94 -10.11 3.10
CA PHE A 67 2.93 -11.10 3.50
C PHE A 67 2.66 -11.66 4.90
N ASP A 68 3.02 -12.93 5.10
CA ASP A 68 3.06 -13.57 6.41
C ASP A 68 4.47 -13.52 6.96
N SER A 69 4.63 -13.03 8.19
CA SER A 69 5.90 -13.08 8.89
C SER A 69 5.74 -13.06 10.41
N SER A 70 6.86 -13.13 11.12
CA SER A 70 6.96 -12.79 12.53
C SER A 70 6.98 -11.26 12.72
N GLY A 71 6.72 -10.80 13.95
CA GLY A 71 6.76 -9.38 14.31
C GLY A 71 8.14 -8.72 14.12
N PRO A 72 9.25 -9.39 14.48
CA PRO A 72 10.59 -8.86 14.22
C PRO A 72 10.88 -8.66 12.73
N VAL A 73 10.47 -9.59 11.86
CA VAL A 73 10.66 -9.47 10.39
C VAL A 73 9.87 -8.30 9.85
N GLN A 74 8.62 -8.13 10.28
CA GLN A 74 7.81 -6.98 9.91
C GLN A 74 8.45 -5.65 10.34
N SER A 75 8.99 -5.59 11.56
CA SER A 75 9.70 -4.42 12.06
C SER A 75 10.95 -4.12 11.23
N ALA A 76 11.68 -5.15 10.82
CA ALA A 76 12.84 -5.01 9.96
C ALA A 76 12.47 -4.48 8.57
N VAL A 77 11.37 -4.94 7.97
CA VAL A 77 10.85 -4.39 6.70
C VAL A 77 10.48 -2.92 6.85
N ARG A 78 9.77 -2.54 7.92
CA ARG A 78 9.46 -1.12 8.22
C ARG A 78 10.73 -0.28 8.32
N ARG A 79 11.76 -0.79 9.00
CA ARG A 79 13.04 -0.09 9.14
C ARG A 79 13.69 0.13 7.78
N THR A 80 13.78 -0.89 6.94
CA THR A 80 14.34 -0.77 5.58
C THR A 80 13.60 0.28 4.76
N LEU A 81 12.27 0.27 4.74
CA LEU A 81 11.47 1.23 3.96
C LEU A 81 11.56 2.65 4.51
N SER A 82 11.75 2.82 5.82
CA SER A 82 11.93 4.15 6.44
C SER A 82 13.23 4.85 6.04
N LEU A 83 14.22 4.08 5.58
CA LEU A 83 15.54 4.57 5.16
C LEU A 83 15.62 4.82 3.65
N ASP A 84 14.65 4.36 2.85
CA ASP A 84 14.67 4.59 1.41
C ASP A 84 14.23 6.03 1.08
N PRO A 85 15.10 6.88 0.51
CA PRO A 85 14.79 8.29 0.26
C PRO A 85 13.74 8.49 -0.84
N ARG A 86 13.43 7.45 -1.61
CA ARG A 86 12.39 7.47 -2.65
C ARG A 86 11.00 7.22 -2.07
N MET A 87 10.91 6.81 -0.80
CA MET A 87 9.66 6.58 -0.10
C MET A 87 9.06 7.91 0.41
N ILE A 88 7.83 8.23 0.00
CA ILE A 88 7.10 9.38 0.56
C ILE A 88 6.51 8.99 1.91
N ARG A 89 5.80 7.86 1.95
CA ARG A 89 5.10 7.34 3.14
C ARG A 89 4.84 5.85 2.96
N PHE A 90 4.77 5.14 4.07
CA PHE A 90 4.23 3.79 4.08
C PHE A 90 3.48 3.52 5.39
N SER A 91 2.62 2.52 5.38
CA SER A 91 1.97 1.96 6.57
C SER A 91 2.05 0.44 6.50
N VAL A 92 2.21 -0.20 7.65
CA VAL A 92 2.10 -1.66 7.74
C VAL A 92 1.03 -2.00 8.76
N VAL A 93 -0.01 -2.66 8.30
CA VAL A 93 -1.18 -3.05 9.10
C VAL A 93 -1.14 -4.55 9.35
N LYS A 94 -1.50 -4.97 10.55
CA LYS A 94 -1.69 -6.39 10.88
C LYS A 94 -3.12 -6.77 10.55
N LEU A 95 -3.32 -7.71 9.63
CA LEU A 95 -4.64 -8.14 9.19
C LEU A 95 -5.21 -9.29 10.04
N GLY A 96 -4.35 -10.12 10.64
CA GLY A 96 -4.82 -11.22 11.46
C GLY A 96 -3.72 -12.06 12.09
N ASN A 97 -4.12 -12.92 13.04
CA ASN A 97 -3.23 -13.77 13.81
C ASN A 97 -3.42 -15.26 13.50
N LYS A 98 -4.68 -15.71 13.51
CA LYS A 98 -5.03 -17.13 13.40
C LYS A 98 -5.32 -17.50 11.96
N LEU A 99 -5.12 -18.78 11.62
CA LEU A 99 -5.33 -19.28 10.26
C LEU A 99 -6.79 -19.11 9.82
N GLU A 100 -7.76 -19.34 10.73
CA GLU A 100 -9.19 -19.21 10.43
C GLU A 100 -9.59 -17.76 10.05
N GLU A 101 -8.86 -16.76 10.58
CA GLU A 101 -9.11 -15.34 10.31
C GLU A 101 -8.53 -14.90 8.95
N ILE A 102 -7.48 -15.57 8.46
CA ILE A 102 -6.64 -15.06 7.37
C ILE A 102 -6.68 -15.91 6.09
N ASN A 103 -7.22 -17.13 6.13
CA ASN A 103 -7.26 -18.04 4.99
C ASN A 103 -8.06 -17.47 3.80
N HIS A 104 -9.12 -16.72 4.07
CA HIS A 104 -9.96 -16.08 3.05
C HIS A 104 -9.36 -14.79 2.48
N VAL A 105 -8.25 -14.28 3.04
CA VAL A 105 -7.65 -13.01 2.60
C VAL A 105 -6.77 -13.26 1.38
N PRO A 106 -7.18 -12.81 0.18
CA PRO A 106 -6.44 -13.06 -1.06
C PRO A 106 -5.10 -12.33 -1.08
N GLY A 107 -4.17 -12.79 -1.92
CA GLY A 107 -2.88 -12.10 -2.14
C GLY A 107 -2.99 -10.82 -2.98
N LYS A 108 -4.14 -10.61 -3.65
CA LYS A 108 -4.46 -9.41 -4.42
C LYS A 108 -5.45 -8.53 -3.65
N VAL A 109 -5.27 -7.22 -3.77
CA VAL A 109 -6.16 -6.20 -3.20
C VAL A 109 -6.82 -5.47 -4.34
N GLU A 110 -8.00 -5.92 -4.74
CA GLU A 110 -8.76 -5.18 -5.76
C GLU A 110 -9.25 -3.86 -5.19
N TRP A 111 -9.13 -2.80 -5.99
CA TRP A 111 -9.72 -1.52 -5.65
C TRP A 111 -11.24 -1.66 -5.79
N ASN A 112 -11.98 -1.56 -4.67
CA ASN A 112 -13.43 -1.70 -4.67
C ASN A 112 -14.09 -0.50 -5.38
N LEU A 113 -14.32 -0.65 -6.68
CA LEU A 113 -15.08 0.32 -7.51
C LEU A 113 -16.54 0.45 -7.06
N GLU A 114 -17.11 -0.57 -6.39
CA GLU A 114 -18.51 -0.56 -5.95
C GLU A 114 -18.85 0.51 -4.90
N LYS A 115 -17.86 1.04 -4.16
CA LYS A 115 -18.10 2.13 -3.21
C LYS A 115 -18.01 3.53 -3.84
N SER A 116 -17.47 3.65 -5.05
CA SER A 116 -17.41 4.92 -5.78
C SER A 116 -18.77 5.27 -6.40
N SER A 117 -19.53 4.28 -6.88
CA SER A 117 -20.85 4.50 -7.49
C SER A 117 -21.93 4.96 -6.50
N LEU A 118 -21.79 4.64 -5.20
CA LEU A 118 -22.70 5.09 -4.14
C LEU A 118 -22.52 6.58 -3.81
N ALA A 119 -21.32 7.14 -4.02
CA ALA A 119 -21.07 8.57 -3.82
C ALA A 119 -21.63 9.39 -5.01
N ASP A 120 -21.52 8.88 -6.23
CA ASP A 120 -22.03 9.55 -7.44
C ASP A 120 -23.56 9.56 -7.52
N SER A 121 -24.24 8.61 -6.87
CA SER A 121 -25.71 8.52 -6.85
C SER A 121 -26.39 9.41 -5.81
N ILE A 122 -25.65 9.96 -4.84
CA ILE A 122 -26.19 10.86 -3.80
C ILE A 122 -26.09 12.34 -4.23
N GLY A 123 -25.28 12.68 -5.25
CA GLY A 123 -25.10 14.07 -5.72
C GLY A 123 -26.07 14.55 -6.80
N GLY A 124 -27.06 13.73 -7.20
CA GLY A 124 -27.87 13.95 -8.41
C GLY A 124 -29.29 14.51 -8.23
N GLN A 125 -29.72 14.85 -7.00
CA GLN A 125 -31.04 15.44 -6.76
C GLN A 125 -30.89 16.76 -6.03
N ASP A 126 -30.68 17.84 -6.78
CA ASP A 126 -31.16 19.19 -6.44
C ASP A 126 -30.99 20.09 -7.68
N SER A 127 -31.84 19.89 -8.68
CA SER A 127 -32.20 20.96 -9.61
C SER A 127 -33.62 20.75 -10.12
N GLY A 128 -34.55 21.43 -9.47
CA GLY A 128 -35.93 21.54 -9.94
C GLY A 128 -36.86 22.01 -8.83
N SER A 129 -37.15 23.31 -8.78
CA SER A 129 -38.53 23.87 -8.81
C SER A 129 -38.54 25.36 -8.48
N SER A 130 -39.23 26.11 -9.37
CA SER A 130 -39.70 27.51 -9.29
C SER A 130 -38.79 28.59 -9.84
#